data_AF-A2WLA5-F1
#
_entry.id   AF-A2WLA5-F1
#
_cell.length_a   1.000
_cell.length_b   1.000
_cell.length_c   1.000
_cell.angle_alpha   90.00
_cell.angle_beta   90.00
_cell.angle_gamma   90.00
#
_symmetry.space_group_name_H-M   'P 1'
#
loop_
_entity.id
_entity.type
_entity.pdbx_description
1 polymer ?
#
loop_
_entity_poly.entity_id
_entity_poly.type
_entity_poly.pdbx_seq_one_letter_code
_entity_poly.pdbx_strand_id
1 'polypeptide(L)'
;MVRALSRARSLLDGIPHRRGRAASSSVSGHGAEEAVAGYVRMLAGGARPDAYTFPSLLKAAAAARGAAAAAASVGGAIHAHVVKFGMESNAHAASSLIVMYAARGDGAAARAVLEAACLATGGGAPVMWNALISGHNRSGRFELSCCSFVDMVRAGAMTTAVTYVSVLSACGKGKDLLLGMQVHKRVLESGVLPDQRVENALVDMYAECGDMDAAWVLFEGMQMRSMASWTSVISGLVRSGQVDRARDLFDHMPERDTIAWTAMIDGYVQVGRFRDALETFRYMQICKVRADEFTMVSVVTACAQLAADRSHPMNKEIYSKLENVLTDLRNAGYVPDVTEVLVEVTEEEKQKVLYWHSEKLAVTFALLTSESNVIIRIVKNLRMCLDCHNAIKLISKLYGREVIVRDRTRFHHFRHGSCSCKDYW
;
A
#
# COMPACT_ATOMS: atom_id res chain seq x y z
N MET A 1 44.23 -15.23 -6.54
CA MET A 1 43.46 -15.50 -5.30
C MET A 1 43.39 -14.27 -4.41
N VAL A 2 44.50 -13.82 -3.81
CA VAL A 2 44.56 -12.56 -3.03
C VAL A 2 44.15 -11.33 -3.86
N ARG A 3 44.55 -11.26 -5.14
CA ARG A 3 44.24 -10.13 -6.06
C ARG A 3 42.77 -9.99 -6.48
N ALA A 4 42.01 -11.09 -6.51
CA ALA A 4 40.59 -11.07 -6.89
C ALA A 4 39.71 -10.71 -5.68
N LEU A 5 40.07 -11.21 -4.49
CA LEU A 5 39.43 -10.88 -3.21
C LEU A 5 39.84 -9.49 -2.70
N SER A 6 41.05 -9.02 -2.97
CA SER A 6 41.45 -7.63 -2.71
C SER A 6 40.71 -6.65 -3.63
N ARG A 7 40.39 -7.05 -4.88
CA ARG A 7 39.51 -6.29 -5.79
C ARG A 7 38.07 -6.26 -5.29
N ALA A 8 37.53 -7.38 -4.79
CA ALA A 8 36.19 -7.41 -4.19
C ALA A 8 36.12 -6.56 -2.90
N ARG A 9 37.17 -6.59 -2.08
CA ARG A 9 37.32 -5.75 -0.88
C ARG A 9 37.45 -4.26 -1.25
N SER A 10 38.28 -3.92 -2.25
CA SER A 10 38.42 -2.52 -2.71
C SER A 10 37.18 -1.97 -3.42
N LEU A 11 36.36 -2.83 -4.05
CA LEU A 11 35.09 -2.44 -4.67
C LEU A 11 33.99 -2.14 -3.63
N LEU A 12 34.09 -2.73 -2.43
CA LEU A 12 33.21 -2.45 -1.29
C LEU A 12 33.66 -1.18 -0.54
N ASP A 13 34.98 -0.97 -0.39
CA ASP A 13 35.56 0.24 0.21
C ASP A 13 35.25 1.53 -0.60
N GLY A 14 34.87 1.41 -1.87
CA GLY A 14 34.53 2.53 -2.76
C GLY A 14 33.07 3.03 -2.67
N ILE A 15 32.24 2.46 -1.79
CA ILE A 15 30.87 2.92 -1.55
C ILE A 15 30.92 4.02 -0.49
N PRO A 16 30.60 5.30 -0.82
CA PRO A 16 30.73 6.37 0.16
C PRO A 16 29.77 6.17 1.34
N HIS A 17 30.35 6.05 2.54
CA HIS A 17 29.61 6.20 3.79
C HIS A 17 28.98 7.59 3.82
N ARG A 18 27.66 7.68 3.64
CA ARG A 18 26.91 8.86 4.08
C ARG A 18 26.99 8.93 5.61
N ARG A 19 27.99 9.66 6.12
CA ARG A 19 27.95 10.21 7.48
C ARG A 19 27.00 11.41 7.47
N GLY A 20 25.77 11.18 7.91
CA GLY A 20 24.76 12.21 8.12
C GLY A 20 23.82 11.80 9.23
N ARG A 21 24.04 12.40 10.41
CA ARG A 21 23.18 12.58 11.60
C ARG A 21 21.98 11.63 11.82
N ALA A 22 22.07 10.91 12.94
CA ALA A 22 21.01 10.39 13.82
C ALA A 22 19.55 10.44 13.34
N ALA A 23 18.99 9.27 13.03
CA ALA A 23 17.69 8.78 13.52
C ALA A 23 17.45 7.33 13.03
N SER A 24 17.19 6.41 13.96
CA SER A 24 16.46 5.12 13.85
C SER A 24 16.60 4.24 12.58
N SER A 25 17.03 2.99 12.83
CA SER A 25 16.82 1.74 12.04
C SER A 25 17.64 1.53 10.75
N SER A 26 18.73 0.75 10.83
CA SER A 26 19.24 -0.05 9.71
C SER A 26 20.13 -1.21 10.20
N VAL A 27 19.51 -2.34 10.53
CA VAL A 27 20.19 -3.56 11.03
C VAL A 27 20.65 -4.48 9.87
N SER A 28 20.45 -4.13 8.61
CA SER A 28 20.66 -5.06 7.48
C SER A 28 22.05 -5.04 6.82
N GLY A 29 22.91 -4.05 7.13
CA GLY A 29 24.19 -3.86 6.41
C GLY A 29 25.40 -4.62 6.98
N HIS A 30 25.47 -4.84 8.29
CA HIS A 30 26.68 -5.36 8.96
C HIS A 30 26.94 -6.86 8.68
N GLY A 31 25.88 -7.66 8.51
CA GLY A 31 26.03 -9.11 8.34
C GLY A 31 26.63 -9.54 6.99
N ALA A 32 26.57 -8.71 5.95
CA ALA A 32 27.08 -9.06 4.63
C ALA A 32 28.61 -8.99 4.54
N GLU A 33 29.19 -7.95 5.13
CA GLU A 33 30.65 -7.76 5.20
C GLU A 33 31.29 -8.78 6.14
N GLU A 34 30.65 -9.07 7.28
CA GLU A 34 31.11 -10.08 8.23
C GLU A 34 31.13 -11.49 7.63
N ALA A 35 30.11 -11.86 6.84
CA ALA A 35 30.05 -13.16 6.17
C ALA A 35 31.21 -13.34 5.19
N VAL A 36 31.46 -12.33 4.34
CA VAL A 36 32.58 -12.35 3.38
C VAL A 36 33.93 -12.36 4.10
N ALA A 37 34.09 -11.56 5.17
CA ALA A 37 35.32 -11.53 5.98
C ALA A 37 35.56 -12.86 6.71
N GLY A 38 34.52 -13.52 7.21
CA GLY A 38 34.58 -14.85 7.81
C GLY A 38 35.05 -15.91 6.80
N TYR A 39 34.52 -15.88 5.58
CA TYR A 39 34.93 -16.78 4.51
C TYR A 39 36.39 -16.58 4.08
N VAL A 40 36.85 -15.32 3.99
CA VAL A 40 38.26 -15.02 3.70
C VAL A 40 39.18 -15.56 4.79
N ARG A 41 38.81 -15.43 6.07
CA ARG A 41 39.56 -16.02 7.19
C ARG A 41 39.59 -17.55 7.14
N MET A 42 38.46 -18.19 6.82
CA MET A 42 38.38 -19.64 6.64
C MET A 42 39.36 -20.14 5.56
N LEU A 43 39.38 -19.47 4.40
CA LEU A 43 40.33 -19.80 3.33
C LEU A 43 41.79 -19.54 3.71
N ALA A 44 42.06 -18.46 4.44
CA ALA A 44 43.41 -18.14 4.93
C ALA A 44 43.92 -19.15 5.97
N GLY A 45 43.02 -19.72 6.77
CA GLY A 45 43.31 -20.81 7.71
C GLY A 45 43.40 -22.20 7.08
N GLY A 46 43.29 -22.32 5.74
CA GLY A 46 43.40 -23.59 5.02
C GLY A 46 42.14 -24.47 5.05
N ALA A 47 41.04 -24.01 5.66
CA ALA A 47 39.79 -24.75 5.71
C ALA A 47 39.06 -24.73 4.36
N ARG A 48 38.56 -25.90 3.93
CA ARG A 48 37.82 -26.05 2.67
C ARG A 48 36.35 -25.64 2.85
N PRO A 49 35.79 -24.81 1.96
CA PRO A 49 34.35 -24.56 1.92
C PRO A 49 33.54 -25.83 1.63
N ASP A 50 32.35 -25.90 2.21
CA ASP A 50 31.36 -26.93 1.95
C ASP A 50 30.05 -26.34 1.37
N ALA A 51 29.07 -27.21 1.12
CA ALA A 51 27.76 -26.82 0.59
C ALA A 51 26.96 -25.86 1.50
N TYR A 52 27.27 -25.82 2.80
CA TYR A 52 26.59 -24.96 3.79
C TYR A 52 27.30 -23.61 3.98
N THR A 53 28.54 -23.49 3.49
CA THR A 53 29.32 -22.26 3.53
C THR A 53 28.77 -21.20 2.56
N PHE A 54 28.32 -21.62 1.38
CA PHE A 54 27.91 -20.70 0.31
C PHE A 54 26.53 -20.02 0.49
N PRO A 55 25.49 -20.67 1.06
CA PRO A 55 24.18 -20.05 1.27
C PRO A 55 24.23 -18.72 2.05
N SER A 56 25.05 -18.63 3.10
CA SER A 56 25.19 -17.40 3.90
C SER A 56 25.85 -16.27 3.10
N LEU A 57 26.88 -16.58 2.32
CA LEU A 57 27.58 -15.64 1.43
C LEU A 57 26.69 -15.15 0.29
N LEU A 58 25.92 -16.06 -0.31
CA LEU A 58 25.00 -15.73 -1.40
C LEU A 58 23.81 -14.91 -0.93
N LYS A 59 23.31 -15.18 0.29
CA LYS A 59 22.29 -14.33 0.94
C LYS A 59 22.81 -12.92 1.20
N ALA A 60 24.05 -12.78 1.67
CA ALA A 60 24.72 -11.49 1.81
C ALA A 60 24.85 -10.75 0.47
N ALA A 61 25.30 -11.44 -0.58
CA ALA A 61 25.43 -10.87 -1.92
C ALA A 61 24.07 -10.48 -2.54
N ALA A 62 23.00 -11.21 -2.22
CA ALA A 62 21.64 -10.88 -2.65
C ALA A 62 21.10 -9.61 -1.96
N ALA A 63 21.52 -9.33 -0.72
CA ALA A 63 21.10 -8.16 0.05
C ALA A 63 21.85 -6.86 -0.31
N ALA A 64 23.02 -6.96 -0.93
CA ALA A 64 23.84 -5.81 -1.33
C ALA A 64 23.18 -5.01 -2.47
N ARG A 65 22.33 -4.04 -2.09
CA ARG A 65 21.66 -3.07 -2.97
C ARG A 65 22.44 -1.76 -3.07
N GLY A 66 23.65 -1.83 -3.59
CA GLY A 66 24.51 -0.69 -3.93
C GLY A 66 25.07 -0.82 -5.35
N ALA A 67 25.65 0.26 -5.89
CA ALA A 67 26.16 0.45 -7.27
C ALA A 67 26.21 -0.86 -8.09
N ALA A 68 25.25 -1.02 -9.00
CA ALA A 68 24.90 -2.27 -9.67
C ALA A 68 26.10 -3.07 -10.24
N ALA A 69 27.19 -2.39 -10.61
CA ALA A 69 28.41 -2.99 -11.13
C ALA A 69 29.29 -3.69 -10.08
N ALA A 70 29.43 -3.15 -8.86
CA ALA A 70 30.30 -3.72 -7.83
C ALA A 70 29.70 -4.97 -7.18
N ALA A 71 28.39 -4.95 -6.89
CA ALA A 71 27.70 -6.06 -6.25
C ALA A 71 27.43 -7.25 -7.22
N ALA A 72 27.32 -7.00 -8.53
CA ALA A 72 27.28 -8.07 -9.55
C ALA A 72 28.62 -8.83 -9.58
N SER A 73 29.73 -8.15 -9.33
CA SER A 73 31.06 -8.78 -9.26
C SER A 73 31.21 -9.72 -8.06
N VAL A 74 30.59 -9.42 -6.91
CA VAL A 74 30.69 -10.26 -5.70
C VAL A 74 29.89 -11.55 -5.85
N GLY A 75 28.65 -11.46 -6.34
CA GLY A 75 27.83 -12.65 -6.62
C GLY A 75 28.49 -13.59 -7.64
N GLY A 76 29.02 -13.02 -8.74
CA GLY A 76 29.79 -13.78 -9.74
C GLY A 76 31.07 -14.39 -9.18
N ALA A 77 31.81 -13.68 -8.31
CA ALA A 77 33.00 -14.22 -7.66
C ALA A 77 32.68 -15.39 -6.72
N ILE A 78 31.58 -15.30 -5.95
CA ILE A 78 31.12 -16.39 -5.09
C ILE A 78 30.68 -17.59 -5.95
N HIS A 79 29.95 -17.36 -7.05
CA HIS A 79 29.59 -18.43 -7.99
C HIS A 79 30.83 -19.13 -8.58
N ALA A 80 31.86 -18.38 -9.00
CA ALA A 80 33.12 -18.97 -9.46
C ALA A 80 33.79 -19.84 -8.38
N HIS A 81 33.65 -19.48 -7.10
CA HIS A 81 34.10 -20.32 -5.99
C HIS A 81 33.25 -21.59 -5.81
N VAL A 82 31.93 -21.51 -5.95
CA VAL A 82 31.05 -22.70 -5.94
C VAL A 82 31.55 -23.73 -6.97
N VAL A 83 31.80 -23.29 -8.22
CA VAL A 83 32.33 -24.14 -9.29
C VAL A 83 33.75 -24.64 -8.97
N LYS A 84 34.63 -23.75 -8.49
CA LYS A 84 36.02 -24.12 -8.15
C LYS A 84 36.10 -25.24 -7.10
N PHE A 85 35.16 -25.27 -6.15
CA PHE A 85 35.13 -26.28 -5.10
C PHE A 85 34.24 -27.48 -5.43
N GLY A 86 33.71 -27.59 -6.66
CA GLY A 86 32.92 -28.75 -7.13
C GLY A 86 31.52 -28.82 -6.52
N MET A 87 30.92 -27.68 -6.20
CA MET A 87 29.64 -27.59 -5.51
C MET A 87 28.47 -27.26 -6.45
N GLU A 88 28.71 -27.20 -7.76
CA GLU A 88 27.71 -26.85 -8.79
C GLU A 88 26.56 -27.85 -8.90
N SER A 89 26.80 -29.12 -8.57
CA SER A 89 25.79 -30.18 -8.55
C SER A 89 25.02 -30.26 -7.22
N ASN A 90 25.43 -29.49 -6.20
CA ASN A 90 24.78 -29.50 -4.90
C ASN A 90 23.51 -28.62 -4.91
N ALA A 91 22.36 -29.24 -4.61
CA ALA A 91 21.07 -28.55 -4.64
C ALA A 91 20.97 -27.33 -3.69
N HIS A 92 21.68 -27.32 -2.55
CA HIS A 92 21.67 -26.17 -1.62
C HIS A 92 22.52 -25.01 -2.14
N ALA A 93 23.67 -25.29 -2.73
CA ALA A 93 24.50 -24.27 -3.36
C ALA A 93 23.81 -23.69 -4.61
N ALA A 94 23.27 -24.55 -5.47
CA ALA A 94 22.55 -24.16 -6.69
C ALA A 94 21.27 -23.36 -6.38
N SER A 95 20.44 -23.80 -5.42
CA SER A 95 19.25 -23.01 -5.02
C SER A 95 19.61 -21.64 -4.44
N SER A 96 20.69 -21.54 -3.66
CA SER A 96 21.19 -20.25 -3.16
C SER A 96 21.69 -19.32 -4.28
N LEU A 97 22.33 -19.89 -5.30
CA LEU A 97 22.76 -19.15 -6.49
C LEU A 97 21.56 -18.63 -7.30
N ILE A 98 20.54 -19.47 -7.49
CA ILE A 98 19.29 -19.09 -8.15
C ILE A 98 18.62 -17.92 -7.41
N VAL A 99 18.50 -18.01 -6.08
CA VAL A 99 17.94 -16.92 -5.27
C VAL A 99 18.75 -15.63 -5.41
N MET A 100 20.08 -15.73 -5.40
CA MET A 100 20.98 -14.57 -5.53
C MET A 100 20.80 -13.89 -6.89
N TYR A 101 20.90 -14.64 -7.99
CA TYR A 101 20.72 -14.09 -9.34
C TYR A 101 19.32 -13.51 -9.56
N ALA A 102 18.27 -14.22 -9.11
CA ALA A 102 16.90 -13.73 -9.20
C ALA A 102 16.67 -12.44 -8.39
N ALA A 103 17.23 -12.32 -7.19
CA ALA A 103 17.15 -11.11 -6.37
C ALA A 103 17.84 -9.90 -7.02
N ARG A 104 18.81 -10.14 -7.90
CA ARG A 104 19.52 -9.10 -8.67
C ARG A 104 18.87 -8.79 -10.02
N GLY A 105 17.75 -9.43 -10.34
CA GLY A 105 17.04 -9.24 -11.61
C GLY A 105 17.58 -10.09 -12.76
N ASP A 106 18.68 -10.82 -12.57
CA ASP A 106 19.31 -11.67 -13.59
C ASP A 106 18.63 -13.05 -13.65
N GLY A 107 17.44 -13.08 -14.26
CA GLY A 107 16.67 -14.31 -14.43
C GLY A 107 17.34 -15.32 -15.38
N ALA A 108 18.13 -14.84 -16.34
CA ALA A 108 18.83 -15.69 -17.31
C ALA A 108 19.94 -16.49 -16.64
N ALA A 109 20.77 -15.84 -15.81
CA ALA A 109 21.78 -16.55 -15.02
C ALA A 109 21.15 -17.51 -14.01
N ALA A 110 20.04 -17.12 -13.37
CA ALA A 110 19.30 -17.99 -12.46
C ALA A 110 18.81 -19.27 -13.18
N ARG A 111 18.26 -19.12 -14.40
CA ARG A 111 17.81 -20.24 -15.21
C ARG A 111 18.97 -21.14 -15.67
N ALA A 112 20.08 -20.56 -16.09
CA ALA A 112 21.27 -21.31 -16.50
C ALA A 112 21.84 -22.17 -15.36
N VAL A 113 21.87 -21.64 -14.13
CA VAL A 113 22.30 -22.42 -12.94
C VAL A 113 21.35 -23.60 -12.70
N LEU A 114 20.04 -23.40 -12.84
CA LEU A 114 19.07 -24.48 -12.69
C LEU A 114 19.27 -25.56 -13.75
N GLU A 115 19.43 -25.18 -15.02
CA GLU A 115 19.61 -26.12 -16.14
C GLU A 115 20.88 -26.96 -15.97
N ALA A 116 21.99 -26.33 -15.58
CA ALA A 116 23.23 -27.04 -15.27
C ALA A 116 23.06 -28.04 -14.12
N ALA A 117 22.34 -27.65 -13.05
CA ALA A 117 22.07 -28.54 -11.93
C ALA A 117 21.09 -29.68 -12.29
N CYS A 118 20.10 -29.41 -13.15
CA CYS A 118 19.15 -30.43 -13.63
C CYS A 118 19.86 -31.51 -14.46
N LEU A 119 20.81 -31.12 -15.31
CA LEU A 119 21.64 -32.07 -16.08
C LEU A 119 22.48 -32.96 -15.15
N ALA A 120 22.98 -32.41 -14.05
CA ALA A 120 23.79 -33.16 -13.08
C ALA A 120 22.97 -34.10 -12.18
N THR A 121 21.67 -33.83 -11.97
CA THR A 121 20.85 -34.51 -10.94
C THR A 121 19.61 -35.23 -11.47
N GLY A 122 19.36 -35.22 -12.78
CA GLY A 122 18.27 -35.97 -13.40
C GLY A 122 16.87 -35.40 -13.13
N GLY A 123 16.68 -34.09 -13.41
CA GLY A 123 15.37 -33.40 -13.31
C GLY A 123 15.34 -32.24 -12.31
N GLY A 124 16.37 -32.12 -11.48
CA GLY A 124 16.55 -31.02 -10.53
C GLY A 124 15.71 -31.16 -9.27
N ALA A 125 16.34 -30.98 -8.11
CA ALA A 125 15.66 -30.97 -6.81
C ALA A 125 14.55 -29.89 -6.74
N PRO A 126 13.38 -30.18 -6.13
CA PRO A 126 12.27 -29.23 -6.02
C PRO A 126 12.63 -27.88 -5.41
N VAL A 127 13.62 -27.85 -4.50
CA VAL A 127 14.12 -26.62 -3.86
C VAL A 127 14.68 -25.62 -4.88
N MET A 128 15.29 -26.08 -5.97
CA MET A 128 15.88 -25.23 -7.00
C MET A 128 14.80 -24.60 -7.88
N TRP A 129 13.79 -25.39 -8.27
CA TRP A 129 12.61 -24.90 -9.00
C TRP A 129 11.82 -23.89 -8.17
N ASN A 130 11.57 -24.20 -6.89
CA ASN A 130 10.88 -23.28 -5.98
C ASN A 130 11.63 -21.96 -5.80
N ALA A 131 12.97 -22.00 -5.75
CA ALA A 131 13.82 -20.81 -5.71
C ALA A 131 13.64 -19.94 -6.96
N LEU A 132 13.56 -20.55 -8.15
CA LEU A 132 13.38 -19.85 -9.42
C LEU A 132 11.98 -19.22 -9.53
N ILE A 133 10.92 -20.01 -9.28
CA ILE A 133 9.51 -19.56 -9.28
C ILE A 133 9.33 -18.40 -8.30
N SER A 134 9.78 -18.55 -7.05
CA SER A 134 9.72 -17.49 -6.05
C SER A 134 10.53 -16.26 -6.44
N GLY A 135 11.68 -16.46 -7.10
CA GLY A 135 12.53 -15.40 -7.63
C GLY A 135 11.81 -14.55 -8.68
N HIS A 136 11.15 -15.20 -9.64
CA HIS A 136 10.35 -14.55 -10.66
C HIS A 136 9.17 -13.78 -10.06
N ASN A 137 8.46 -14.35 -9.09
CA ASN A 137 7.36 -13.67 -8.38
C ASN A 137 7.83 -12.38 -7.71
N ARG A 138 8.98 -12.39 -7.01
CA ARG A 138 9.53 -11.19 -6.37
C ARG A 138 9.95 -10.11 -7.37
N SER A 139 10.31 -10.50 -8.59
CA SER A 139 10.61 -9.58 -9.68
C SER A 139 9.38 -9.11 -10.46
N GLY A 140 8.17 -9.50 -10.08
CA GLY A 140 6.94 -9.20 -10.83
C GLY A 140 6.83 -9.91 -12.19
N ARG A 141 7.66 -10.91 -12.45
CA ARG A 141 7.70 -11.67 -13.72
C ARG A 141 6.83 -12.92 -13.61
N PHE A 142 5.52 -12.73 -13.42
CA PHE A 142 4.58 -13.81 -13.13
C PHE A 142 4.49 -14.87 -14.23
N GLU A 143 4.52 -14.45 -15.50
CA GLU A 143 4.54 -15.37 -16.65
C GLU A 143 5.74 -16.33 -16.62
N LEU A 144 6.95 -15.82 -16.33
CA LEU A 144 8.15 -16.67 -16.21
C LEU A 144 8.08 -17.63 -15.01
N SER A 145 7.41 -17.22 -13.94
CA SER A 145 7.15 -18.07 -12.78
C SER A 145 6.25 -19.25 -13.17
N CYS A 146 5.17 -18.97 -13.89
CA CYS A 146 4.26 -19.95 -14.46
C CYS A 146 4.97 -20.90 -15.45
N CYS A 147 5.76 -20.37 -16.39
CA CYS A 147 6.57 -21.18 -17.31
C CYS A 147 7.56 -22.08 -16.57
N SER A 148 8.22 -21.57 -15.52
CA SER A 148 9.14 -22.36 -14.70
C SER A 148 8.45 -23.53 -14.00
N PHE A 149 7.19 -23.35 -13.56
CA PHE A 149 6.39 -24.45 -13.02
C PHE A 149 6.05 -25.49 -14.10
N VAL A 150 5.65 -25.05 -15.29
CA VAL A 150 5.37 -25.98 -16.41
C VAL A 150 6.62 -26.78 -16.77
N ASP A 151 7.79 -26.14 -16.80
CA ASP A 151 9.06 -26.82 -17.05
C ASP A 151 9.44 -27.80 -15.94
N MET A 152 9.23 -27.43 -14.67
CA MET A 152 9.41 -28.32 -13.52
C MET A 152 8.58 -29.60 -13.67
N VAL A 153 7.32 -29.46 -14.06
CA VAL A 153 6.41 -30.59 -14.27
C VAL A 153 6.83 -31.43 -15.48
N ARG A 154 7.25 -30.80 -16.59
CA ARG A 154 7.78 -31.51 -17.77
C ARG A 154 9.07 -32.28 -17.49
N ALA A 155 9.90 -31.75 -16.60
CA ALA A 155 11.12 -32.42 -16.13
C ALA A 155 10.84 -33.59 -15.16
N GLY A 156 9.58 -33.83 -14.80
CA GLY A 156 9.20 -34.89 -13.85
C GLY A 156 9.57 -34.59 -12.40
N ALA A 157 9.92 -33.34 -12.07
CA ALA A 157 10.27 -32.96 -10.70
C ALA A 157 9.02 -32.93 -9.80
N MET A 158 9.17 -33.45 -8.58
CA MET A 158 8.07 -33.50 -7.62
C MET A 158 7.61 -32.10 -7.19
N THR A 159 6.31 -31.82 -7.33
CA THR A 159 5.69 -30.63 -6.77
C THR A 159 5.50 -30.78 -5.26
N THR A 160 5.62 -29.66 -4.54
CA THR A 160 5.46 -29.58 -3.08
C THR A 160 4.46 -28.48 -2.73
N ALA A 161 3.99 -28.42 -1.48
CA ALA A 161 3.12 -27.32 -1.03
C ALA A 161 3.72 -25.92 -1.33
N VAL A 162 5.04 -25.76 -1.16
CA VAL A 162 5.75 -24.51 -1.47
C VAL A 162 5.67 -24.17 -2.97
N THR A 163 5.75 -25.19 -3.83
CA THR A 163 5.60 -25.04 -5.28
C THR A 163 4.21 -24.50 -5.61
N TYR A 164 3.16 -25.13 -5.08
CA TYR A 164 1.77 -24.74 -5.32
C TYR A 164 1.46 -23.33 -4.85
N VAL A 165 1.84 -22.98 -3.61
CA VAL A 165 1.67 -21.61 -3.09
C VAL A 165 2.34 -20.57 -4.00
N SER A 166 3.56 -20.88 -4.48
CA SER A 166 4.33 -19.95 -5.31
C SER A 166 3.69 -19.77 -6.69
N VAL A 167 3.30 -20.86 -7.38
CA VAL A 167 2.71 -20.76 -8.72
C VAL A 167 1.27 -20.23 -8.68
N LEU A 168 0.47 -20.57 -7.66
CA LEU A 168 -0.88 -20.01 -7.50
C LEU A 168 -0.84 -18.50 -7.26
N SER A 169 0.10 -18.02 -6.44
CA SER A 169 0.34 -16.58 -6.27
C SER A 169 0.76 -15.91 -7.58
N ALA A 170 1.53 -16.59 -8.43
CA ALA A 170 1.89 -16.09 -9.76
C ALA A 170 0.67 -16.01 -10.68
N CYS A 171 -0.18 -17.04 -10.69
CA CYS A 171 -1.41 -17.07 -11.49
C CYS A 171 -2.36 -15.94 -11.09
N GLY A 172 -2.59 -15.74 -9.77
CA GLY A 172 -3.46 -14.68 -9.27
C GLY A 172 -2.95 -13.28 -9.62
N LYS A 173 -1.67 -13.00 -9.37
CA LYS A 173 -1.06 -11.69 -9.67
C LYS A 173 -0.92 -11.43 -11.17
N GLY A 174 -0.66 -12.49 -11.95
CA GLY A 174 -0.60 -12.45 -13.42
C GLY A 174 -1.96 -12.50 -14.12
N LYS A 175 -3.06 -12.67 -13.37
CA LYS A 175 -4.43 -12.84 -13.88
C LYS A 175 -4.59 -14.03 -14.84
N ASP A 176 -3.80 -15.09 -14.66
CA ASP A 176 -3.86 -16.31 -15.47
C ASP A 176 -4.77 -17.36 -14.81
N LEU A 177 -6.08 -17.17 -14.98
CA LEU A 177 -7.10 -18.06 -14.42
C LEU A 177 -7.01 -19.47 -14.99
N LEU A 178 -6.73 -19.61 -16.29
CA LEU A 178 -6.70 -20.92 -16.97
C LEU A 178 -5.59 -21.81 -16.43
N LEU A 179 -4.38 -21.26 -16.25
CA LEU A 179 -3.31 -22.01 -15.61
C LEU A 179 -3.62 -22.24 -14.13
N GLY A 180 -4.18 -21.26 -13.43
CA GLY A 180 -4.62 -21.40 -12.03
C GLY A 180 -5.55 -22.59 -11.82
N MET A 181 -6.54 -22.79 -12.70
CA MET A 181 -7.44 -23.94 -12.68
C MET A 181 -6.72 -25.27 -12.93
N GLN A 182 -5.76 -25.31 -13.86
CA GLN A 182 -4.95 -26.50 -14.12
C GLN A 182 -4.07 -26.86 -12.92
N VAL A 183 -3.48 -25.85 -12.27
CA VAL A 183 -2.72 -26.02 -11.04
C VAL A 183 -3.63 -26.53 -9.92
N HIS A 184 -4.82 -25.96 -9.75
CA HIS A 184 -5.79 -26.41 -8.76
C HIS A 184 -6.16 -27.89 -8.95
N LYS A 185 -6.44 -28.32 -10.19
CA LYS A 185 -6.65 -29.75 -10.49
C LYS A 185 -5.47 -30.61 -10.03
N ARG A 186 -4.23 -30.18 -10.29
CA ARG A 186 -3.03 -30.89 -9.84
C ARG A 186 -2.83 -30.89 -8.32
N VAL A 187 -3.32 -29.87 -7.61
CA VAL A 187 -3.32 -29.83 -6.13
C VAL A 187 -4.23 -30.94 -5.59
N LEU A 188 -5.39 -31.13 -6.20
CA LEU A 188 -6.32 -32.20 -5.82
C LEU A 188 -5.72 -33.58 -6.09
N GLU A 189 -5.07 -33.76 -7.24
CA GLU A 189 -4.43 -35.03 -7.63
C GLU A 189 -3.17 -35.36 -6.82
N SER A 190 -2.48 -34.37 -6.24
CA SER A 190 -1.24 -34.60 -5.50
C SER A 190 -1.45 -35.02 -4.04
N GLY A 191 -2.69 -34.95 -3.53
CA GLY A 191 -3.00 -35.25 -2.12
C GLY A 191 -2.34 -34.29 -1.12
N VAL A 192 -1.97 -33.07 -1.55
CA VAL A 192 -1.32 -32.08 -0.65
C VAL A 192 -2.32 -31.42 0.29
N LEU A 193 -3.63 -31.53 -0.01
CA LEU A 193 -4.69 -31.09 0.87
C LEU A 193 -4.93 -32.12 1.99
N PRO A 194 -5.27 -31.68 3.21
CA PRO A 194 -5.50 -30.29 3.63
C PRO A 194 -4.20 -29.61 4.12
N ASP A 195 -3.56 -28.78 3.28
CA ASP A 195 -2.51 -27.84 3.69
C ASP A 195 -3.09 -26.43 3.62
N GLN A 196 -3.26 -25.80 4.80
CA GLN A 196 -3.90 -24.49 4.93
C GLN A 196 -3.25 -23.39 4.07
N ARG A 197 -1.93 -23.48 3.82
CA ARG A 197 -1.23 -22.48 2.98
C ARG A 197 -1.62 -22.64 1.52
N VAL A 198 -1.78 -23.88 1.06
CA VAL A 198 -2.24 -24.18 -0.30
C VAL A 198 -3.71 -23.78 -0.48
N GLU A 199 -4.57 -24.07 0.51
CA GLU A 199 -5.97 -23.63 0.49
C GLU A 199 -6.09 -22.09 0.42
N ASN A 200 -5.34 -21.37 1.27
CA ASN A 200 -5.29 -19.91 1.22
C ASN A 200 -4.82 -19.40 -0.16
N ALA A 201 -3.80 -20.02 -0.75
CA ALA A 201 -3.28 -19.62 -2.05
C ALA A 201 -4.27 -19.91 -3.20
N LEU A 202 -5.10 -20.95 -3.08
CA LEU A 202 -6.18 -21.20 -4.02
C LEU A 202 -7.26 -20.12 -3.94
N VAL A 203 -7.74 -19.81 -2.73
CA VAL A 203 -8.71 -18.74 -2.49
C VAL A 203 -8.20 -17.41 -3.04
N ASP A 204 -6.95 -17.05 -2.70
CA ASP A 204 -6.29 -15.83 -3.17
C ASP A 204 -6.18 -15.79 -4.70
N MET A 205 -5.79 -16.90 -5.34
CA MET A 205 -5.66 -16.99 -6.80
C MET A 205 -7.00 -16.75 -7.50
N TYR A 206 -8.08 -17.42 -7.08
CA TYR A 206 -9.40 -17.23 -7.68
C TYR A 206 -9.94 -15.82 -7.43
N ALA A 207 -9.81 -15.30 -6.20
CA ALA A 207 -10.22 -13.95 -5.85
C ALA A 207 -9.46 -12.89 -6.64
N GLU A 208 -8.15 -13.06 -6.85
CA GLU A 208 -7.33 -12.18 -7.69
C GLU A 208 -7.72 -12.27 -9.16
N CYS A 209 -8.02 -13.45 -9.67
CA CYS A 209 -8.48 -13.63 -11.06
C CYS A 209 -9.92 -13.15 -11.31
N GLY A 210 -10.66 -12.78 -10.26
CA GLY A 210 -12.03 -12.27 -10.35
C GLY A 210 -13.12 -13.34 -10.37
N ASP A 211 -12.76 -14.62 -10.25
CA ASP A 211 -13.72 -15.72 -10.11
C ASP A 211 -14.09 -15.88 -8.63
N MET A 212 -14.96 -14.98 -8.17
CA MET A 212 -15.37 -14.93 -6.77
C MET A 212 -16.25 -16.09 -6.35
N ASP A 213 -16.95 -16.74 -7.28
CA ASP A 213 -17.78 -17.90 -6.98
C ASP A 213 -16.92 -19.10 -6.60
N ALA A 214 -15.86 -19.38 -7.37
CA ALA A 214 -14.90 -20.42 -7.02
C ALA A 214 -14.13 -20.10 -5.73
N ALA A 215 -13.73 -18.83 -5.53
CA ALA A 215 -13.08 -18.39 -4.30
C ALA A 215 -13.97 -18.60 -3.07
N TRP A 216 -15.27 -18.30 -3.19
CA TRP A 216 -16.26 -18.47 -2.13
C TRP A 216 -16.48 -19.93 -1.77
N VAL A 217 -16.67 -20.81 -2.77
CA VAL A 217 -16.84 -22.26 -2.54
C VAL A 217 -15.64 -22.85 -1.81
N LEU A 218 -14.42 -22.47 -2.20
CA LEU A 218 -13.21 -22.90 -1.51
C LEU A 218 -13.16 -22.39 -0.07
N PHE A 219 -13.46 -21.11 0.14
CA PHE A 219 -13.47 -20.49 1.46
C PHE A 219 -14.53 -21.11 2.41
N GLU A 220 -15.71 -21.46 1.90
CA GLU A 220 -16.75 -22.16 2.66
C GLU A 220 -16.32 -23.59 3.02
N GLY A 221 -15.60 -24.26 2.13
CA GLY A 221 -15.08 -25.61 2.33
C GLY A 221 -13.91 -25.73 3.32
N MET A 222 -13.24 -24.64 3.70
CA MET A 222 -12.10 -24.68 4.62
C MET A 222 -12.52 -25.09 6.04
N GLN A 223 -11.86 -26.10 6.60
CA GLN A 223 -12.07 -26.52 8.00
C GLN A 223 -11.58 -25.45 8.99
N MET A 224 -10.46 -24.80 8.68
CA MET A 224 -9.90 -23.72 9.48
C MET A 224 -9.53 -22.53 8.60
N ARG A 225 -10.26 -21.43 8.76
CA ARG A 225 -10.01 -20.17 8.06
C ARG A 225 -8.94 -19.37 8.79
N SER A 226 -7.93 -18.95 8.04
CA SER A 226 -6.89 -18.04 8.54
C SER A 226 -7.27 -16.58 8.27
N MET A 227 -6.68 -15.63 8.99
CA MET A 227 -6.84 -14.20 8.69
C MET A 227 -6.56 -13.86 7.21
N ALA A 228 -5.56 -14.53 6.61
CA ALA A 228 -5.26 -14.37 5.19
C ALA A 228 -6.43 -14.79 4.29
N SER A 229 -7.08 -15.93 4.55
CA SER A 229 -8.24 -16.37 3.75
C SER A 229 -9.42 -15.39 3.84
N TRP A 230 -9.72 -14.87 5.03
CA TRP A 230 -10.78 -13.86 5.20
C TRP A 230 -10.47 -12.59 4.41
N THR A 231 -9.25 -12.06 4.56
CA THR A 231 -8.82 -10.84 3.89
C THR A 231 -8.78 -11.00 2.37
N SER A 232 -8.37 -12.16 1.83
CA SER A 232 -8.38 -12.43 0.38
C SER A 232 -9.79 -12.40 -0.19
N VAL A 233 -10.78 -13.02 0.48
CA VAL A 233 -12.19 -12.99 0.01
C VAL A 233 -12.79 -11.59 0.14
N ILE A 234 -12.56 -10.88 1.24
CA ILE A 234 -13.02 -9.49 1.42
C ILE A 234 -12.47 -8.59 0.30
N SER A 235 -11.17 -8.65 0.06
CA SER A 235 -10.51 -7.85 -0.98
C SER A 235 -11.01 -8.21 -2.37
N GLY A 236 -11.26 -9.50 -2.63
CA GLY A 236 -11.85 -9.98 -3.88
C GLY A 236 -13.28 -9.47 -4.11
N LEU A 237 -14.13 -9.53 -3.07
CA LEU A 237 -15.50 -9.00 -3.11
C LEU A 237 -15.52 -7.50 -3.36
N VAL A 238 -14.66 -6.74 -2.66
CA VAL A 238 -14.47 -5.30 -2.85
C VAL A 238 -14.09 -4.98 -4.30
N ARG A 239 -13.06 -5.65 -4.84
CA ARG A 239 -12.61 -5.47 -6.23
C ARG A 239 -13.69 -5.82 -7.25
N SER A 240 -14.60 -6.72 -6.90
CA SER A 240 -15.73 -7.11 -7.74
C SER A 240 -16.96 -6.20 -7.57
N GLY A 241 -16.84 -5.10 -6.82
CA GLY A 241 -17.94 -4.17 -6.54
C GLY A 241 -18.98 -4.68 -5.54
N GLN A 242 -18.77 -5.84 -4.93
CA GLN A 242 -19.70 -6.49 -3.99
C GLN A 242 -19.41 -6.08 -2.54
N VAL A 243 -19.32 -4.76 -2.30
CA VAL A 243 -18.87 -4.20 -1.00
C VAL A 243 -19.79 -4.57 0.16
N ASP A 244 -21.10 -4.72 -0.08
CA ASP A 244 -22.03 -5.14 0.97
C ASP A 244 -21.77 -6.58 1.44
N ARG A 245 -21.53 -7.51 0.51
CA ARG A 245 -21.12 -8.88 0.87
C ARG A 245 -19.76 -8.89 1.58
N ALA A 246 -18.83 -8.03 1.15
CA ALA A 246 -17.55 -7.87 1.82
C ALA A 246 -17.74 -7.38 3.26
N ARG A 247 -18.68 -6.45 3.49
CA ARG A 247 -19.02 -5.95 4.80
C ARG A 247 -19.64 -7.03 5.69
N ASP A 248 -20.59 -7.79 5.18
CA ASP A 248 -21.18 -8.90 5.91
C ASP A 248 -20.10 -9.88 6.35
N LEU A 249 -19.19 -10.25 5.44
CA LEU A 249 -18.09 -11.17 5.76
C LEU A 249 -17.14 -10.58 6.81
N PHE A 250 -16.80 -9.30 6.68
CA PHE A 250 -15.99 -8.57 7.66
C PHE A 250 -16.63 -8.56 9.06
N ASP A 251 -17.96 -8.48 9.14
CA ASP A 251 -18.69 -8.51 10.41
C ASP A 251 -18.71 -9.89 11.07
N HIS A 252 -18.52 -10.95 10.28
CA HIS A 252 -18.39 -12.32 10.78
C HIS A 252 -16.94 -12.73 11.05
N MET A 253 -15.95 -11.90 10.75
CA MET A 253 -14.55 -12.18 11.09
C MET A 253 -14.37 -12.27 12.62
N PRO A 254 -13.80 -13.38 13.15
CA PRO A 254 -13.57 -13.54 14.59
C PRO A 254 -12.63 -12.48 15.17
N GLU A 255 -11.58 -12.15 14.42
CA GLU A 255 -10.61 -11.12 14.72
C GLU A 255 -10.39 -10.27 13.48
N ARG A 256 -10.08 -8.98 13.64
CA ARG A 256 -9.87 -8.04 12.53
C ARG A 256 -8.55 -7.33 12.73
N ASP A 257 -7.58 -7.66 11.90
CA ASP A 257 -6.29 -6.99 11.87
C ASP A 257 -6.34 -5.70 11.04
N THR A 258 -5.27 -4.90 11.08
CA THR A 258 -5.18 -3.64 10.32
C THR A 258 -5.48 -3.87 8.84
N ILE A 259 -5.03 -4.98 8.25
CA ILE A 259 -5.21 -5.27 6.82
C ILE A 259 -6.69 -5.42 6.47
N ALA A 260 -7.46 -6.16 7.27
CA ALA A 260 -8.90 -6.30 7.05
C ALA A 260 -9.65 -4.96 7.15
N TRP A 261 -9.29 -4.11 8.13
CA TRP A 261 -9.87 -2.77 8.24
C TRP A 261 -9.55 -1.90 7.03
N THR A 262 -8.28 -1.89 6.61
CA THR A 262 -7.83 -1.13 5.44
C THR A 262 -8.58 -1.58 4.19
N ALA A 263 -8.73 -2.88 3.96
CA ALA A 263 -9.44 -3.42 2.81
C ALA A 263 -10.91 -2.96 2.76
N MET A 264 -11.61 -2.94 3.90
CA MET A 264 -12.99 -2.46 3.96
C MET A 264 -13.11 -0.94 3.76
N ILE A 265 -12.23 -0.16 4.39
CA ILE A 265 -12.25 1.31 4.27
C ILE A 265 -11.94 1.72 2.83
N ASP A 266 -10.90 1.14 2.22
CA ASP A 266 -10.55 1.37 0.82
C ASP A 266 -11.69 0.92 -0.10
N GLY A 267 -12.32 -0.23 0.17
CA GLY A 267 -13.45 -0.71 -0.60
C GLY A 267 -14.64 0.25 -0.64
N TYR A 268 -15.00 0.86 0.50
CA TYR A 268 -16.02 1.91 0.53
C TYR A 268 -15.62 3.14 -0.27
N VAL A 269 -14.35 3.54 -0.24
CA VAL A 269 -13.83 4.65 -1.03
C VAL A 269 -13.94 4.37 -2.53
N GLN A 270 -13.57 3.17 -2.98
CA GLN A 270 -13.61 2.77 -4.39
C GLN A 270 -15.04 2.84 -4.98
N VAL A 271 -16.07 2.49 -4.19
CA VAL A 271 -17.48 2.56 -4.63
C VAL A 271 -18.15 3.91 -4.31
N GLY A 272 -17.39 4.90 -3.83
CA GLY A 272 -17.91 6.25 -3.54
C GLY A 272 -18.73 6.38 -2.26
N ARG A 273 -18.73 5.37 -1.39
CA ARG A 273 -19.44 5.36 -0.10
C ARG A 273 -18.59 5.97 1.01
N PHE A 274 -18.18 7.22 0.83
CA PHE A 274 -17.18 7.89 1.67
C PHE A 274 -17.59 8.02 3.15
N ARG A 275 -18.90 8.13 3.44
CA ARG A 275 -19.39 8.17 4.83
C ARG A 275 -19.14 6.85 5.54
N ASP A 276 -19.48 5.73 4.90
CA ASP A 276 -19.28 4.38 5.45
C ASP A 276 -17.79 4.08 5.66
N ALA A 277 -16.92 4.62 4.78
CA ALA A 277 -15.47 4.55 4.97
C ALA A 277 -15.02 5.24 6.28
N LEU A 278 -15.52 6.46 6.54
CA LEU A 278 -15.17 7.21 7.76
C LEU A 278 -15.82 6.62 9.02
N GLU A 279 -17.01 6.06 8.92
CA GLU A 279 -17.66 5.35 10.02
C GLU A 279 -16.89 4.07 10.37
N THR A 280 -16.47 3.31 9.35
CA THR A 280 -15.64 2.12 9.54
C THR A 280 -14.28 2.48 10.15
N PHE A 281 -13.65 3.57 9.71
CA PHE A 281 -12.41 4.07 10.32
C PHE A 281 -12.61 4.51 11.77
N ARG A 282 -13.73 5.18 12.09
CA ARG A 282 -14.06 5.53 13.46
C ARG A 282 -14.24 4.27 14.32
N TYR A 283 -14.87 3.23 13.79
CA TYR A 283 -15.05 1.97 14.50
C TYR A 283 -13.70 1.26 14.72
N MET A 284 -12.79 1.26 13.74
CA MET A 284 -11.41 0.80 13.88
C MET A 284 -10.68 1.48 15.06
N GLN A 285 -10.83 2.81 15.19
CA GLN A 285 -10.24 3.58 16.30
C GLN A 285 -10.84 3.22 17.66
N ILE A 286 -12.15 3.00 17.73
CA ILE A 286 -12.84 2.55 18.95
C ILE A 286 -12.32 1.18 19.39
N CYS A 287 -12.10 0.27 18.43
CA CYS A 287 -11.46 -1.03 18.65
C CYS A 287 -9.95 -0.94 18.96
N LYS A 288 -9.38 0.28 19.04
CA LYS A 288 -7.96 0.54 19.33
C LYS A 288 -6.99 -0.10 18.33
N VAL A 289 -7.45 -0.36 17.11
CA VAL A 289 -6.59 -0.86 16.04
C VAL A 289 -5.87 0.32 15.40
N ARG A 290 -4.54 0.23 15.32
CA ARG A 290 -3.72 1.29 14.74
C ARG A 290 -3.86 1.30 13.22
N ALA A 291 -4.23 2.45 12.68
CA ALA A 291 -4.23 2.69 11.25
C ALA A 291 -2.80 2.78 10.71
N ASP A 292 -2.60 2.21 9.52
CA ASP A 292 -1.36 2.31 8.76
C ASP A 292 -1.45 3.43 7.69
N GLU A 293 -0.37 3.59 6.92
CA GLU A 293 -0.26 4.61 5.88
C GLU A 293 -1.36 4.44 4.80
N PHE A 294 -1.63 3.22 4.36
CA PHE A 294 -2.66 2.91 3.36
C PHE A 294 -4.07 3.26 3.84
N THR A 295 -4.36 2.97 5.11
CA THR A 295 -5.62 3.36 5.76
C THR A 295 -5.76 4.88 5.75
N MET A 296 -4.69 5.60 6.11
CA MET A 296 -4.74 7.07 6.17
C MET A 296 -4.94 7.70 4.79
N VAL A 297 -4.33 7.15 3.73
CA VAL A 297 -4.59 7.59 2.35
C VAL A 297 -6.07 7.45 2.01
N SER A 298 -6.68 6.30 2.32
CA SER A 298 -8.09 6.04 2.05
C SER A 298 -9.02 7.00 2.83
N VAL A 299 -8.72 7.25 4.10
CA VAL A 299 -9.46 8.19 4.95
C VAL A 299 -9.36 9.62 4.46
N VAL A 300 -8.15 10.07 4.07
CA VAL A 300 -7.96 11.43 3.52
C VAL A 300 -8.73 11.59 2.21
N THR A 301 -8.73 10.57 1.35
CA THR A 301 -9.54 10.56 0.13
C THR A 301 -11.04 10.69 0.44
N ALA A 302 -11.57 9.91 1.38
CA ALA A 302 -12.97 10.00 1.80
C ALA A 302 -13.32 11.40 2.35
N CYS A 303 -12.45 11.97 3.19
CA CYS A 303 -12.62 13.33 3.72
C CYS A 303 -12.62 14.39 2.61
N ALA A 304 -11.68 14.29 1.65
CA ALA A 304 -11.58 15.24 0.56
C ALA A 304 -12.82 15.20 -0.35
N GLN A 305 -13.32 14.00 -0.66
CA GLN A 305 -14.53 13.82 -1.47
C GLN A 305 -15.78 14.35 -0.76
N LEU A 306 -15.92 14.09 0.54
CA LEU A 306 -17.03 14.65 1.33
C LEU A 306 -16.93 16.18 1.49
N ALA A 307 -15.72 16.74 1.59
CA ALA A 307 -15.52 18.17 1.65
C ALA A 307 -15.84 18.88 0.31
N ALA A 308 -15.65 18.18 -0.81
CA ALA A 308 -15.97 18.66 -2.15
C ALA A 308 -17.42 18.38 -2.58
N ASP A 309 -18.24 17.77 -1.71
CA ASP A 309 -19.61 17.38 -2.03
C ASP A 309 -20.48 18.60 -2.41
N ARG A 310 -21.07 18.53 -3.60
CA ARG A 310 -21.97 19.54 -4.17
C ARG A 310 -23.38 19.00 -4.42
N SER A 311 -23.72 17.82 -3.88
CA SER A 311 -24.98 17.11 -4.14
C SER A 311 -26.24 17.77 -3.56
N HIS A 312 -26.11 18.83 -2.74
CA HIS A 312 -27.25 19.52 -2.14
C HIS A 312 -28.27 19.96 -3.22
N PRO A 313 -29.59 19.66 -3.08
CA PRO A 313 -30.58 19.95 -4.12
C PRO A 313 -30.62 21.43 -4.54
N MET A 314 -30.44 22.33 -3.58
CA MET A 314 -30.43 23.78 -3.81
C MET A 314 -29.04 24.36 -4.14
N ASN A 315 -28.08 23.54 -4.59
CA ASN A 315 -26.70 23.99 -4.80
C ASN A 315 -26.65 25.23 -5.72
N LYS A 316 -27.33 25.17 -6.88
CA LYS A 316 -27.34 26.24 -7.87
C LYS A 316 -27.91 27.54 -7.29
N GLU A 317 -29.01 27.46 -6.54
CA GLU A 317 -29.66 28.60 -5.92
C GLU A 317 -28.80 29.21 -4.80
N ILE A 318 -28.12 28.37 -4.00
CA ILE A 318 -27.21 28.84 -2.95
C ILE A 318 -26.05 29.64 -3.56
N TYR A 319 -25.39 29.12 -4.59
CA TYR A 319 -24.26 29.82 -5.22
C TYR A 319 -24.72 31.09 -5.95
N SER A 320 -25.86 31.07 -6.64
CA SER A 320 -26.42 32.28 -7.26
C SER A 320 -26.78 33.34 -6.21
N LYS A 321 -27.38 32.94 -5.08
CA LYS A 321 -27.67 33.85 -3.97
C LYS A 321 -26.38 34.38 -3.34
N LEU A 322 -25.33 33.56 -3.23
CA LEU A 322 -24.04 33.97 -2.71
C LEU A 322 -23.39 35.04 -3.60
N GLU A 323 -23.46 34.91 -4.92
CA GLU A 323 -22.96 35.92 -5.86
C GLU A 323 -23.66 37.28 -5.69
N ASN A 324 -24.98 37.26 -5.46
CA ASN A 324 -25.75 38.47 -5.14
C ASN A 324 -25.29 39.08 -3.81
N VAL A 325 -25.17 38.28 -2.75
CA VAL A 325 -24.68 38.72 -1.43
C VAL A 325 -23.27 39.31 -1.53
N LEU A 326 -22.36 38.68 -2.27
CA LEU A 326 -21.00 39.16 -2.47
C LEU A 326 -20.97 40.48 -3.24
N THR A 327 -21.89 40.68 -4.19
CA THR A 327 -22.02 41.93 -4.92
C THR A 327 -22.51 43.05 -4.00
N ASP A 328 -23.51 42.79 -3.17
CA ASP A 328 -24.00 43.74 -2.16
C ASP A 328 -22.90 44.11 -1.15
N LEU A 329 -22.11 43.11 -0.73
CA LEU A 329 -20.96 43.33 0.16
C LEU A 329 -19.91 44.23 -0.49
N ARG A 330 -19.54 44.00 -1.75
CA ARG A 330 -18.59 44.87 -2.48
C ARG A 330 -19.10 46.30 -2.59
N ASN A 331 -20.38 46.48 -2.90
CA ASN A 331 -21.01 47.80 -2.95
C ASN A 331 -21.01 48.51 -1.59
N ALA A 332 -20.99 47.76 -0.49
CA ALA A 332 -20.86 48.26 0.87
C ALA A 332 -19.40 48.45 1.34
N GLY A 333 -18.41 48.24 0.47
CA GLY A 333 -16.99 48.44 0.76
C GLY A 333 -16.26 47.23 1.35
N TYR A 334 -16.82 46.02 1.25
CA TYR A 334 -16.13 44.79 1.65
C TYR A 334 -14.96 44.48 0.70
N VAL A 335 -13.78 44.29 1.28
CA VAL A 335 -12.57 43.83 0.58
C VAL A 335 -12.14 42.50 1.19
N PRO A 336 -11.97 41.43 0.40
CA PRO A 336 -11.53 40.13 0.91
C PRO A 336 -10.12 40.19 1.49
N ASP A 337 -9.93 39.64 2.68
CA ASP A 337 -8.61 39.56 3.32
C ASP A 337 -7.86 38.30 2.87
N VAL A 338 -7.08 38.42 1.79
CA VAL A 338 -6.32 37.30 1.20
C VAL A 338 -5.23 36.74 2.11
N THR A 339 -4.87 37.44 3.21
CA THR A 339 -3.91 36.93 4.20
C THR A 339 -4.43 35.72 4.98
N GLU A 340 -5.76 35.54 5.01
CA GLU A 340 -6.42 34.41 5.66
C GLU A 340 -6.38 33.12 4.82
N VAL A 341 -5.86 33.15 3.58
CA VAL A 341 -5.72 31.96 2.71
C VAL A 341 -4.33 31.34 2.88
N LEU A 342 -4.27 30.21 3.59
CA LEU A 342 -3.02 29.50 3.89
C LEU A 342 -2.51 28.60 2.75
N VAL A 343 -3.23 28.50 1.64
CA VAL A 343 -2.87 27.65 0.50
C VAL A 343 -2.15 28.49 -0.55
N GLU A 344 -1.05 27.96 -1.11
CA GLU A 344 -0.31 28.57 -2.20
C GLU A 344 -1.10 28.45 -3.52
N VAL A 345 -1.90 29.48 -3.82
CA VAL A 345 -2.63 29.66 -5.08
C VAL A 345 -2.44 31.09 -5.59
N THR A 346 -2.85 31.37 -6.84
CA THR A 346 -2.77 32.73 -7.40
C THR A 346 -3.61 33.72 -6.59
N GLU A 347 -3.28 35.01 -6.62
CA GLU A 347 -4.04 36.03 -5.86
C GLU A 347 -5.51 36.08 -6.27
N GLU A 348 -5.81 35.87 -7.56
CA GLU A 348 -7.17 35.76 -8.08
C GLU A 348 -7.92 34.53 -7.54
N GLU A 349 -7.20 33.41 -7.32
CA GLU A 349 -7.74 32.20 -6.72
C GLU A 349 -7.94 32.35 -5.21
N LYS A 350 -7.04 33.05 -4.49
CA LYS A 350 -7.19 33.31 -3.06
C LYS A 350 -8.51 34.01 -2.75
N GLN A 351 -8.88 35.01 -3.55
CA GLN A 351 -10.17 35.69 -3.41
C GLN A 351 -11.36 34.74 -3.57
N LYS A 352 -11.30 33.83 -4.57
CA LYS A 352 -12.36 32.84 -4.80
C LYS A 352 -12.49 31.84 -3.66
N VAL A 353 -11.37 31.41 -3.05
CA VAL A 353 -11.39 30.52 -1.88
C VAL A 353 -12.16 31.16 -0.72
N LEU A 354 -11.89 32.44 -0.42
CA LEU A 354 -12.57 33.18 0.66
C LEU A 354 -14.08 33.30 0.43
N TYR A 355 -14.52 33.42 -0.82
CA TYR A 355 -15.94 33.52 -1.15
C TYR A 355 -16.71 32.26 -0.81
N TRP A 356 -16.07 31.09 -0.95
CA TRP A 356 -16.71 29.79 -0.76
C TRP A 356 -16.48 29.21 0.64
N HIS A 357 -16.00 30.01 1.58
CA HIS A 357 -15.96 29.60 2.98
C HIS A 357 -17.36 29.19 3.48
N SER A 358 -17.40 28.08 4.23
CA SER A 358 -18.68 27.48 4.62
C SER A 358 -19.53 28.35 5.54
N GLU A 359 -18.96 29.35 6.23
CA GLU A 359 -19.74 30.35 6.97
C GLU A 359 -20.59 31.22 6.05
N LYS A 360 -20.02 31.73 4.95
CA LYS A 360 -20.76 32.55 3.98
C LYS A 360 -21.81 31.71 3.28
N LEU A 361 -21.48 30.49 2.88
CA LEU A 361 -22.45 29.55 2.31
C LEU A 361 -23.60 29.25 3.28
N ALA A 362 -23.31 29.03 4.56
CA ALA A 362 -24.33 28.76 5.58
C ALA A 362 -25.25 29.97 5.83
N VAL A 363 -24.70 31.18 5.93
CA VAL A 363 -25.51 32.40 6.06
C VAL A 363 -26.34 32.62 4.81
N THR A 364 -25.76 32.48 3.62
CA THR A 364 -26.48 32.62 2.33
C THR A 364 -27.63 31.62 2.21
N PHE A 365 -27.39 30.35 2.55
CA PHE A 365 -28.44 29.33 2.56
C PHE A 365 -29.57 29.69 3.54
N ALA A 366 -29.23 30.19 4.73
CA ALA A 366 -30.23 30.65 5.68
C ALA A 366 -30.99 31.89 5.17
N LEU A 367 -30.33 32.86 4.54
CA LEU A 367 -30.98 34.01 3.89
C LEU A 367 -31.95 33.59 2.78
N LEU A 368 -31.64 32.50 2.08
CA LEU A 368 -32.46 31.97 0.99
C LEU A 368 -33.70 31.22 1.50
N THR A 369 -33.58 30.50 2.62
CA THR A 369 -34.61 29.54 3.08
C THR A 369 -35.43 30.00 4.27
N SER A 370 -34.96 30.99 5.04
CA SER A 370 -35.63 31.44 6.25
C SER A 370 -36.23 32.84 6.13
N GLU A 371 -37.38 33.02 6.77
CA GLU A 371 -38.08 34.31 6.87
C GLU A 371 -37.18 35.39 7.48
N SER A 372 -37.45 36.65 7.13
CA SER A 372 -36.62 37.82 7.49
C SER A 372 -36.44 38.02 9.00
N ASN A 373 -37.38 37.56 9.82
CA ASN A 373 -37.39 37.81 11.26
C ASN A 373 -36.74 36.68 12.09
N VAL A 374 -36.25 35.62 11.44
CA VAL A 374 -35.64 34.48 12.12
C VAL A 374 -34.15 34.73 12.35
N ILE A 375 -33.70 34.50 13.59
CA ILE A 375 -32.27 34.52 13.96
C ILE A 375 -31.56 33.34 13.32
N ILE A 376 -30.52 33.63 12.53
CA ILE A 376 -29.68 32.61 11.89
C ILE A 376 -28.71 32.07 12.92
N ARG A 377 -28.65 30.74 13.11
CA ARG A 377 -27.71 30.10 14.04
C ARG A 377 -26.80 29.13 13.28
N ILE A 378 -25.50 29.35 13.38
CA ILE A 378 -24.47 28.53 12.70
C ILE A 378 -23.52 27.96 13.76
N VAL A 379 -23.18 26.68 13.63
CA VAL A 379 -22.18 26.01 14.46
C VAL A 379 -21.01 25.60 13.59
N LYS A 380 -19.80 25.96 14.01
CA LYS A 380 -18.54 25.69 13.30
C LYS A 380 -17.59 24.92 14.20
N ASN A 381 -16.97 23.88 13.66
CA ASN A 381 -15.97 23.07 14.36
C ASN A 381 -14.57 23.72 14.38
N LEU A 382 -14.35 24.70 13.51
CA LEU A 382 -13.12 25.48 13.39
C LEU A 382 -13.34 26.91 13.88
N ARG A 383 -12.25 27.61 14.17
CA ARG A 383 -12.24 29.05 14.44
C ARG A 383 -12.62 29.80 13.14
N MET A 384 -13.58 30.72 13.19
CA MET A 384 -14.07 31.45 12.00
C MET A 384 -13.04 32.47 11.51
N CYS A 385 -12.56 32.45 10.25
CA CYS A 385 -11.56 33.42 9.80
C CYS A 385 -12.01 34.91 9.91
N LEU A 386 -11.02 35.84 9.95
CA LEU A 386 -11.29 37.28 10.11
C LEU A 386 -12.17 37.81 8.97
N ASP A 387 -11.91 37.33 7.76
CA ASP A 387 -12.65 37.68 6.56
C ASP A 387 -14.15 37.32 6.66
N CYS A 388 -14.46 36.09 7.08
CA CYS A 388 -15.83 35.64 7.32
C CYS A 388 -16.49 36.45 8.44
N HIS A 389 -15.75 36.75 9.51
CA HIS A 389 -16.24 37.58 10.60
C HIS A 389 -16.66 38.98 10.11
N ASN A 390 -15.81 39.63 9.31
CA ASN A 390 -16.10 40.94 8.72
C ASN A 390 -17.25 40.90 7.71
N ALA A 391 -17.29 39.87 6.86
CA ALA A 391 -18.39 39.68 5.92
C ALA A 391 -19.74 39.53 6.63
N ILE A 392 -19.82 38.71 7.69
CA ILE A 392 -21.07 38.47 8.41
C ILE A 392 -21.56 39.71 9.17
N LYS A 393 -20.66 40.55 9.70
CA LYS A 393 -21.03 41.87 10.23
C LYS A 393 -21.80 42.68 9.17
N LEU A 394 -21.22 42.81 7.98
CA LEU A 394 -21.84 43.55 6.89
C LEU A 394 -23.14 42.91 6.41
N ILE A 395 -23.20 41.57 6.29
CA ILE A 395 -24.44 40.86 5.95
C ILE A 395 -25.54 41.17 6.97
N SER A 396 -25.23 41.12 8.27
CA SER A 396 -26.19 41.44 9.34
C SER A 396 -26.75 42.86 9.20
N LYS A 397 -25.91 43.83 8.82
CA LYS A 397 -26.32 45.21 8.56
C LYS A 397 -27.18 45.34 7.31
N LEU A 398 -26.73 44.81 6.17
CA LEU A 398 -27.35 44.98 4.86
C LEU A 398 -28.71 44.32 4.76
N TYR A 399 -28.83 43.11 5.32
CA TYR A 399 -30.05 42.32 5.24
C TYR A 399 -30.94 42.45 6.48
N GLY A 400 -30.51 43.23 7.49
CA GLY A 400 -31.26 43.41 8.74
C GLY A 400 -31.44 42.10 9.52
N ARG A 401 -30.50 41.16 9.41
CA ARG A 401 -30.58 39.82 10.02
C ARG A 401 -29.68 39.72 11.24
N GLU A 402 -30.21 39.12 12.31
CA GLU A 402 -29.38 38.67 13.41
C GLU A 402 -28.75 37.31 13.08
N VAL A 403 -27.43 37.22 13.22
CA VAL A 403 -26.67 35.99 12.99
C VAL A 403 -25.90 35.64 14.27
N ILE A 404 -26.05 34.42 14.76
CA ILE A 404 -25.28 33.88 15.87
C ILE A 404 -24.40 32.77 15.30
N VAL A 405 -23.09 32.93 15.42
CA VAL A 405 -22.15 31.87 15.05
C VAL A 405 -21.39 31.41 16.27
N ARG A 406 -21.49 30.12 16.57
CA ARG A 406 -20.63 29.45 17.53
C ARG A 406 -19.45 28.85 16.78
N ASP A 407 -18.24 29.32 17.06
CA ASP A 407 -17.02 28.69 16.59
C ASP A 407 -16.33 27.87 17.70
N ARG A 408 -15.13 27.36 17.45
CA ARG A 408 -14.37 26.57 18.45
C ARG A 408 -13.96 27.40 19.69
N THR A 409 -13.86 28.72 19.56
CA THR A 409 -13.32 29.61 20.59
C THR A 409 -14.41 30.35 21.37
N ARG A 410 -15.51 30.77 20.75
CA ARG A 410 -16.56 31.60 21.37
C ARG A 410 -17.85 31.69 20.55
N PHE A 411 -18.81 32.43 21.08
CA PHE A 411 -20.02 32.86 20.38
C PHE A 411 -19.84 34.27 19.83
N HIS A 412 -20.21 34.44 18.57
CA HIS A 412 -20.27 35.70 17.85
C HIS A 412 -21.72 36.05 17.59
N HIS A 413 -22.21 37.13 18.20
CA HIS A 413 -23.56 37.66 17.96
C HIS A 413 -23.44 38.87 17.04
N PHE A 414 -23.84 38.70 15.79
CA PHE A 414 -23.82 39.74 14.77
C PHE A 414 -25.18 40.45 14.72
N ARG A 415 -25.16 41.76 14.98
CA ARG A 415 -26.34 42.63 14.96
C ARG A 415 -25.98 44.00 14.40
N HIS A 416 -26.70 44.43 13.37
CA HIS A 416 -26.59 45.77 12.77
C HIS A 416 -25.16 46.19 12.41
N GLY A 417 -24.32 45.26 11.93
CA GLY A 417 -22.93 45.57 11.58
C GLY A 417 -21.91 45.43 12.70
N SER A 418 -22.34 45.04 13.89
CA SER A 418 -21.48 44.84 15.07
C SER A 418 -21.43 43.38 15.49
N CYS A 419 -20.35 42.97 16.15
CA CYS A 419 -20.23 41.64 16.76
C CYS A 419 -20.01 41.77 18.27
N SER A 420 -20.59 40.86 19.05
CA SER A 420 -20.38 40.78 20.51
C SER A 420 -18.92 40.63 20.94
N CYS A 421 -18.03 40.16 20.05
CA CYS A 421 -16.59 40.06 20.33
C CYS A 421 -15.85 41.41 20.33
N LYS A 422 -16.51 42.50 19.90
CA LYS A 422 -15.92 43.85 19.79
C LYS A 422 -14.65 43.90 18.93
N ASP A 423 -14.61 43.09 17.88
CA ASP A 423 -13.45 42.95 16.98
C ASP A 423 -12.17 42.48 17.68
N TYR A 424 -12.29 41.95 18.91
CA TYR A 424 -11.23 41.20 19.55
C TYR A 424 -11.15 39.83 18.90
N TRP A 425 -10.53 39.80 17.71
CA TRP A 425 -10.46 38.59 16.90
C TRP A 425 -9.48 37.58 17.49
#